data_AF-A0A2H0FS70-F1
#
_entry.id   AF-A0A2H0FS70-F1
#
_cell.length_a   1.000
_cell.length_b   1.000
_cell.length_c   1.000
_cell.angle_alpha   90.00
_cell.angle_beta   90.00
_cell.angle_gamma   90.00
#
_symmetry.space_group_name_H-M   'P 1'
#
loop_
_entity.id
_entity.type
_entity.pdbx_description
1 polymer ?
#
loop_
_entity_poly.entity_id
_entity_poly.type
_entity_poly.pdbx_seq_one_letter_code
_entity_poly.pdbx_strand_id
1 'polypeptide(L)'
;MKDEEYLELIPKRICESETNNGIVTVLYFKKPTFIEKIFFRKLINKPYKIDLDEIGSFIWDKINASISVKEIIKLSNEKFGEQIEPAENRVVQFMKQMHSNKLIMLFEKTSK
;
A
#
# COMPACT_ATOMS: atom_id res chain seq x y z
N MET A 1 14.80 11.42 5.98
CA MET A 1 14.71 10.14 6.72
C MET A 1 15.85 9.28 6.25
N LYS A 2 16.59 8.66 7.16
CA LYS A 2 17.61 7.68 6.77
C LYS A 2 16.90 6.41 6.29
N ASP A 3 17.49 5.69 5.34
CA ASP A 3 16.85 4.48 4.78
C ASP A 3 16.62 3.43 5.89
N GLU A 4 17.56 3.29 6.81
CA GLU A 4 17.42 2.40 7.99
C GLU A 4 16.20 2.73 8.86
N GLU A 5 15.90 4.02 9.08
CA GLU A 5 14.72 4.43 9.85
C GLU A 5 13.42 4.10 9.11
N TYR A 6 13.43 4.12 7.78
CA TYR A 6 12.27 3.77 6.95
C TYR A 6 11.92 2.30 7.05
N LEU A 7 12.93 1.43 7.09
CA LEU A 7 12.75 0.00 7.15
C LEU A 7 12.06 -0.47 8.45
N GLU A 8 12.23 0.29 9.53
CA GLU A 8 11.63 -0.02 10.84
C GLU A 8 10.18 0.50 10.98
N LEU A 9 9.66 1.24 9.99
CA LEU A 9 8.28 1.72 10.00
C LEU A 9 7.28 0.58 9.82
N ILE A 10 6.13 0.70 10.47
CA ILE A 10 5.00 -0.22 10.39
C ILE A 10 3.93 0.39 9.48
N PRO A 11 3.65 -0.21 8.31
CA PRO A 11 2.58 0.24 7.44
C PRO A 11 1.21 -0.26 7.91
N LYS A 12 0.19 0.57 7.73
CA LYS A 12 -1.22 0.26 7.99
C LYS A 12 -2.08 0.75 6.83
N ARG A 13 -3.00 -0.10 6.37
CA ARG A 13 -4.01 0.29 5.37
C ARG A 13 -4.98 1.29 5.98
N ILE A 14 -5.31 2.32 5.21
CA ILE A 14 -6.32 3.32 5.56
C ILE A 14 -7.44 3.42 4.52
N CYS A 15 -7.46 2.50 3.56
CA CYS A 15 -8.52 2.36 2.57
C CYS A 15 -8.99 0.90 2.49
N GLU A 16 -10.13 0.71 1.84
CA GLU A 16 -10.69 -0.61 1.59
C GLU A 16 -10.01 -1.27 0.39
N SER A 17 -10.05 -2.60 0.37
CA SER A 17 -9.57 -3.41 -0.75
C SER A 17 -10.42 -4.66 -0.88
N GLU A 18 -10.65 -5.09 -2.11
CA GLU A 18 -11.29 -6.36 -2.45
C GLU A 18 -10.21 -7.34 -2.90
N THR A 19 -10.36 -8.64 -2.62
CA THR A 19 -9.44 -9.67 -3.12
C THR A 19 -10.23 -10.65 -3.95
N ASN A 20 -9.81 -10.88 -5.20
CA ASN A 20 -10.42 -11.83 -6.11
C ASN A 20 -9.33 -12.70 -6.75
N ASN A 21 -9.43 -14.03 -6.60
CA ASN A 21 -8.45 -14.98 -7.13
C ASN A 21 -6.98 -14.65 -6.78
N GLY A 22 -6.75 -14.09 -5.58
CA GLY A 22 -5.41 -13.70 -5.12
C GLY A 22 -4.90 -12.36 -5.65
N ILE A 23 -5.68 -11.67 -6.49
CA ILE A 23 -5.42 -10.30 -6.93
C ILE A 23 -6.19 -9.33 -6.05
N VAL A 24 -5.46 -8.36 -5.50
CA VAL A 24 -6.03 -7.29 -4.68
C VAL A 24 -6.42 -6.12 -5.56
N THR A 25 -7.63 -5.63 -5.38
CA THR A 25 -8.13 -4.37 -5.93
C THR A 25 -8.26 -3.34 -4.82
N VAL A 26 -7.43 -2.31 -4.83
CA VAL A 26 -7.47 -1.21 -3.86
C VAL A 26 -8.54 -0.20 -4.26
N LEU A 27 -9.39 0.16 -3.30
CA LEU A 27 -10.47 1.13 -3.48
C LEU A 27 -10.08 2.48 -2.88
N TYR A 28 -10.07 3.54 -3.67
CA TYR A 28 -9.72 4.87 -3.18
C TYR A 28 -10.60 5.99 -3.73
N PHE A 29 -10.79 7.02 -2.90
CA PHE A 29 -11.58 8.20 -3.27
C PHE A 29 -10.64 9.35 -3.61
N LYS A 30 -10.69 9.84 -4.85
CA LYS A 30 -10.06 11.13 -5.17
C LYS A 30 -10.83 12.23 -4.45
N LYS A 31 -10.12 13.18 -3.84
CA LYS A 31 -10.76 14.39 -3.33
C LYS A 31 -11.37 15.14 -4.52
N PRO A 32 -12.69 15.34 -4.57
CA PRO A 32 -13.31 16.05 -5.68
C PRO A 32 -12.86 17.51 -5.67
N THR A 33 -12.55 18.03 -6.86
CA THR A 33 -12.28 19.46 -7.05
C THR A 33 -13.55 20.29 -6.78
N PHE A 34 -13.39 21.60 -6.56
CA PHE A 34 -14.51 22.49 -6.25
C PHE A 34 -15.60 22.47 -7.35
N ILE A 35 -15.19 22.36 -8.62
CA ILE A 35 -16.09 22.29 -9.77
C ILE A 35 -16.84 20.94 -9.79
N GLU A 36 -16.15 19.83 -9.51
CA GLU A 36 -16.77 18.51 -9.47
C GLU A 36 -17.81 18.37 -8.35
N LYS A 37 -17.57 19.01 -7.19
CA LYS A 37 -18.55 19.07 -6.08
C LYS A 37 -19.88 19.73 -6.49
N ILE A 38 -19.83 20.68 -7.42
CA ILE A 38 -21.00 21.44 -7.88
C ILE A 38 -21.73 20.68 -8.99
N PHE A 39 -21.01 20.17 -9.99
CA PHE A 39 -21.62 19.59 -11.20
C PHE A 39 -21.84 18.07 -11.15
N PHE A 40 -21.05 17.33 -10.36
CA PHE A 40 -20.97 15.87 -10.46
C PHE A 40 -21.24 15.15 -9.12
N ARG A 41 -22.15 15.67 -8.28
CA ARG A 41 -22.51 15.09 -6.96
C ARG A 41 -22.75 13.57 -6.96
N LYS A 42 -23.32 13.00 -8.04
CA LYS A 42 -23.58 11.54 -8.15
C LYS A 42 -22.36 10.69 -8.52
N LEU A 43 -21.35 11.25 -9.18
CA LEU A 43 -20.12 10.55 -9.60
C LEU A 43 -19.04 10.56 -8.50
N ILE A 44 -19.13 11.49 -7.55
CA ILE A 44 -18.20 11.63 -6.40
C ILE A 44 -18.21 10.39 -5.49
N ASN A 45 -19.29 9.60 -5.51
CA ASN A 45 -19.47 8.49 -4.58
C ASN A 45 -18.94 7.14 -5.09
N LYS A 46 -18.35 7.07 -6.30
CA LYS A 46 -17.76 5.82 -6.81
C LYS A 46 -16.26 5.78 -6.49
N PRO A 47 -15.77 4.76 -5.74
CA PRO A 47 -14.34 4.62 -5.52
C PRO A 47 -13.64 4.28 -6.84
N TYR A 48 -12.47 4.88 -7.04
CA TYR A 48 -11.54 4.43 -8.06
C TYR A 48 -10.95 3.08 -7.64
N LYS A 49 -10.75 2.20 -8.61
CA LYS A 49 -10.20 0.86 -8.40
C LYS A 49 -8.81 0.77 -9.02
N ILE A 50 -7.86 0.18 -8.29
CA ILE A 50 -6.52 -0.16 -8.80
C ILE A 50 -6.29 -1.63 -8.52
N ASP A 51 -6.12 -2.41 -9.58
CA ASP A 51 -5.72 -3.81 -9.47
C ASP A 51 -4.19 -3.87 -9.27
N LEU A 52 -3.77 -4.60 -8.25
CA LEU A 52 -2.37 -4.87 -7.99
C LEU A 52 -1.91 -6.09 -8.79
N ASP A 53 -0.62 -6.16 -9.07
CA ASP A 53 0.00 -7.38 -9.59
C ASP A 53 0.12 -8.44 -8.47
N GLU A 54 0.63 -9.62 -8.80
CA GLU A 54 0.79 -10.71 -7.81
C GLU A 54 1.70 -10.29 -6.64
N ILE A 55 2.81 -9.63 -6.93
CA ILE A 55 3.77 -9.16 -5.93
C ILE A 55 3.14 -8.09 -5.05
N GLY A 56 2.52 -7.07 -5.65
CA GLY A 56 1.85 -5.99 -4.95
C GLY A 56 0.67 -6.47 -4.12
N SER A 57 -0.10 -7.44 -4.62
CA SER A 57 -1.18 -8.10 -3.87
C SER A 57 -0.65 -8.79 -2.63
N PHE A 58 0.46 -9.54 -2.76
CA PHE A 58 1.10 -10.16 -1.61
C PHE A 58 1.64 -9.14 -0.61
N ILE A 59 2.34 -8.10 -1.07
CA ILE A 59 2.87 -7.04 -0.21
C ILE A 59 1.72 -6.36 0.52
N TRP A 60 0.65 -6.00 -0.20
CA TRP A 60 -0.56 -5.40 0.37
C TRP A 60 -1.11 -6.27 1.48
N ASP A 61 -1.27 -7.58 1.23
CA ASP A 61 -1.75 -8.57 2.20
C ASP A 61 -0.93 -8.61 3.50
N LYS A 62 0.37 -8.28 3.45
CA LYS A 62 1.23 -8.19 4.63
C LYS A 62 1.11 -6.88 5.41
N ILE A 63 0.50 -5.84 4.83
CA ILE A 63 0.24 -4.56 5.52
C ILE A 63 -0.93 -4.73 6.50
N ASN A 64 -0.61 -5.11 7.73
CA ASN A 64 -1.58 -5.43 8.79
C ASN A 64 -1.35 -4.64 10.09
N ALA A 65 -0.60 -3.53 10.03
CA ALA A 65 -0.23 -2.71 11.18
C ALA A 65 0.56 -3.43 12.30
N SER A 66 1.13 -4.59 12.02
CA SER A 66 1.84 -5.40 13.03
C SER A 66 3.33 -5.61 12.73
N ILE A 67 3.69 -5.68 11.45
CA ILE A 67 5.07 -5.95 11.01
C ILE A 67 5.67 -4.74 10.28
N SER A 68 6.99 -4.64 10.33
CA SER A 68 7.77 -3.55 9.72
C SER A 68 7.95 -3.70 8.20
N VAL A 69 8.34 -2.61 7.52
CA VAL A 69 8.73 -2.64 6.09
C VAL A 69 9.85 -3.66 5.84
N LYS A 70 10.83 -3.74 6.76
CA LYS A 70 11.93 -4.72 6.71
C LYS A 70 11.44 -6.16 6.72
N GLU A 71 10.49 -6.48 7.60
CA GLU A 71 9.90 -7.82 7.67
C GLU A 71 9.13 -8.14 6.39
N ILE A 72 8.42 -7.17 5.81
CA ILE A 72 7.72 -7.34 4.54
C ILE A 72 8.72 -7.60 3.39
N ILE A 73 9.85 -6.91 3.36
CA ILE A 73 10.94 -7.18 2.39
C ILE A 73 11.41 -8.62 2.50
N LYS A 74 11.70 -9.08 3.72
CA LYS A 74 12.15 -10.46 3.97
C LYS A 74 11.11 -11.47 3.48
N LEU A 75 9.84 -11.31 3.88
CA LEU A 75 8.75 -12.21 3.47
C LEU A 75 8.53 -12.22 1.96
N SER A 76 8.71 -11.06 1.31
CA SER A 76 8.56 -10.93 -0.14
C SER A 76 9.72 -11.62 -0.87
N ASN A 77 10.94 -11.50 -0.36
CA ASN A 77 12.09 -12.20 -0.91
C ASN A 77 11.98 -13.71 -0.72
N GLU A 78 11.54 -14.17 0.45
CA GLU A 78 11.32 -15.60 0.73
C GLU A 78 10.28 -16.22 -0.20
N LYS A 79 9.24 -15.46 -0.59
CA LYS A 79 8.18 -15.95 -1.48
C LYS A 79 8.56 -15.92 -2.96
N PHE A 80 9.19 -14.84 -3.43
CA PHE A 80 9.36 -14.57 -4.86
C PHE A 80 10.80 -14.75 -5.35
N GLY A 81 11.80 -14.77 -4.45
CA GLY A 81 13.21 -14.93 -4.76
C GLY A 81 13.67 -13.99 -5.88
N GLU A 82 14.28 -14.56 -6.92
CA GLU A 82 14.81 -13.82 -8.07
C GLU A 82 13.76 -12.94 -8.78
N GLN A 83 12.47 -13.27 -8.69
CA GLN A 83 11.42 -12.50 -9.36
C GLN A 83 11.26 -11.09 -8.78
N ILE A 84 11.62 -10.86 -7.52
CA ILE A 84 11.45 -9.57 -6.84
C ILE A 84 12.77 -8.80 -6.64
N GLU A 85 13.92 -9.43 -6.91
CA GLU A 85 15.22 -8.80 -6.71
C GLU A 85 15.39 -7.49 -7.53
N PRO A 86 16.00 -6.44 -6.94
CA PRO A 86 16.25 -6.25 -5.51
C PRO A 86 14.95 -6.03 -4.71
N ALA A 87 14.66 -6.94 -3.77
CA ALA A 87 13.39 -6.99 -3.04
C ALA A 87 13.11 -5.70 -2.26
N GLU A 88 14.15 -5.17 -1.62
CA GLU A 88 14.10 -3.92 -0.86
C GLU A 88 13.58 -2.76 -1.72
N ASN A 89 14.17 -2.56 -2.91
CA ASN A 89 13.78 -1.47 -3.79
C ASN A 89 12.31 -1.58 -4.22
N ARG A 90 11.85 -2.79 -4.58
CA ARG A 90 10.45 -2.98 -5.03
C ARG A 90 9.45 -2.74 -3.91
N VAL A 91 9.69 -3.29 -2.73
CA VAL A 91 8.79 -3.09 -1.58
C VAL A 91 8.80 -1.63 -1.13
N VAL A 92 9.97 -0.98 -1.05
CA VAL A 92 10.06 0.45 -0.68
C VAL A 92 9.35 1.33 -1.71
N GLN A 93 9.50 1.06 -3.01
CA GLN A 93 8.78 1.78 -4.05
C GLN A 93 7.26 1.59 -3.93
N PHE A 94 6.81 0.36 -3.70
CA PHE A 94 5.40 0.06 -3.46
C PHE A 94 4.87 0.84 -2.25
N MET A 95 5.56 0.81 -1.11
CA MET A 95 5.17 1.55 0.10
C MET A 95 5.10 3.05 -0.15
N LYS A 96 6.09 3.63 -0.85
CA LYS A 96 6.11 5.04 -1.23
C LYS A 96 4.90 5.42 -2.08
N GLN A 97 4.55 4.61 -3.09
CA GLN A 97 3.39 4.85 -3.96
C GLN A 97 2.07 4.76 -3.19
N MET A 98 1.91 3.73 -2.35
CA MET A 98 0.69 3.58 -1.54
C MET A 98 0.55 4.72 -0.53
N HIS A 99 1.65 5.15 0.08
CA HIS A 99 1.66 6.26 1.04
C HIS A 99 1.39 7.60 0.36
N SER A 100 2.00 7.89 -0.80
CA SER A 100 1.78 9.14 -1.54
C SER A 100 0.32 9.29 -1.99
N ASN A 101 -0.34 8.17 -2.31
CA ASN A 101 -1.74 8.11 -2.66
C ASN A 101 -2.68 8.08 -1.44
N LYS A 102 -2.15 8.16 -0.21
CA LYS A 102 -2.91 8.12 1.05
C LYS A 102 -3.75 6.85 1.19
N LEU A 103 -3.19 5.73 0.76
CA LEU A 103 -3.79 4.39 0.84
C LEU A 103 -3.28 3.64 2.08
N ILE A 104 -2.07 3.98 2.52
CA ILE A 104 -1.48 3.51 3.77
C ILE A 104 -0.95 4.67 4.60
N MET A 105 -0.78 4.44 5.89
CA MET A 105 0.02 5.27 6.80
C MET A 105 1.20 4.45 7.31
N LEU A 106 2.31 5.13 7.61
CA LEU A 106 3.49 4.54 8.21
C LEU A 106 3.65 5.10 9.62
N PHE A 107 3.93 4.23 10.59
CA PHE A 107 4.12 4.60 11.99
C PHE A 107 5.43 4.05 12.51
N GLU A 108 6.02 4.72 13.49
CA GLU A 108 7.12 4.16 14.26
C GLU A 108 6.61 3.02 15.15
N LYS A 109 7.44 2.00 15.34
CA LYS A 109 7.16 0.94 16.30
C LYS A 109 7.13 1.55 17.70
N THR A 110 5.94 1.69 18.28
CA THR A 110 5.81 2.12 19.67
C THR A 110 6.33 0.98 20.55
N SER A 111 7.60 1.05 20.95
CA SER A 111 8.13 0.22 22.03
C SER A 111 7.36 0.58 23.30
N LYS A 112 6.53 -0.34 23.78
CA LYS A 112 5.87 -0.25 25.07
C LYS A 112 6.37 -1.38 25.96
#